data_AF-A0A949XEE0-F1
#
_entry.id   AF-A0A949XEE0-F1
#
_cell.length_a   1.000
_cell.length_b   1.000
_cell.length_c   1.000
_cell.angle_alpha   90.00
_cell.angle_beta   90.00
_cell.angle_gamma   90.00
#
_symmetry.space_group_name_H-M   'P 1'
#
loop_
_entity.id
_entity.type
_entity.pdbx_description
1 polymer ?
#
loop_
_entity_poly.entity_id
_entity_poly.type
_entity_poly.pdbx_seq_one_letter_code
_entity_poly.pdbx_strand_id
1 'polypeptide(L)'
;DNAQAQLHLPLSIQASFQGTAAAFEASLTNQPLLILAALITVYIVLGVLYESYIHPITILSTLPSAGVGAILALLLFHHPLNVIALIGIILLIGIVKKNAIMMIDFALDAQREQGKSAEEAIYQACLLRFRPIMMTTMAALLGAVPLAFGGGMGSELREPLGIAIVGGLLVSQVLTLYTTPVIFLAFERLALRWRTGSHQVRESAG
;
A
#
# COMPACT_ATOMS: atom_id res chain seq x y z
N ASP A 1 21.19 -21.12 12.70
CA ASP A 1 22.31 -21.64 11.86
C ASP A 1 23.64 -21.79 12.59
N ASN A 2 24.16 -20.77 13.30
CA ASN A 2 25.47 -20.88 13.97
C ASN A 2 25.55 -21.91 15.13
N ALA A 3 24.42 -22.33 15.72
CA ALA A 3 24.41 -23.30 16.82
C ALA A 3 24.55 -24.77 16.33
N GLN A 4 24.01 -25.12 15.15
CA GLN A 4 24.13 -26.48 14.60
C GLN A 4 25.55 -26.78 14.12
N ALA A 5 26.24 -25.78 13.58
CA ALA A 5 27.61 -25.91 13.09
C ALA A 5 28.63 -26.17 14.21
N GLN A 6 28.36 -25.72 15.44
CA GLN A 6 29.24 -25.93 16.60
C GLN A 6 29.05 -27.30 17.27
N LEU A 7 27.96 -28.02 16.96
CA LEU A 7 27.55 -29.25 17.65
C LEU A 7 27.89 -30.55 16.90
N HIS A 8 28.54 -30.50 15.73
CA HIS A 8 28.93 -31.69 14.94
C HIS A 8 27.81 -32.73 14.79
N LEU A 9 26.57 -32.29 14.58
CA LEU A 9 25.42 -33.17 14.45
C LEU A 9 25.53 -33.98 13.13
N PRO A 10 25.35 -35.32 13.16
CA PRO A 10 25.34 -36.13 11.96
C PRO A 10 24.23 -35.69 10.99
N LEU A 11 24.48 -35.81 9.69
CA LEU A 11 23.58 -35.41 8.57
C LEU A 11 22.17 -36.02 8.62
N SER A 12 21.93 -37.01 9.50
CA SER A 12 20.63 -37.63 9.75
C SER A 12 19.75 -36.88 10.75
N ILE A 13 20.26 -35.87 11.46
CA ILE A 13 19.51 -35.12 12.47
C ILE A 13 19.05 -33.79 11.88
N GLN A 14 17.78 -33.71 11.50
CA GLN A 14 17.10 -32.45 11.20
C GLN A 14 16.68 -31.80 12.51
N ALA A 15 17.35 -30.72 12.92
CA ALA A 15 16.86 -29.92 14.03
C ALA A 15 15.75 -28.99 13.52
N SER A 16 14.51 -29.30 13.88
CA SER A 16 13.39 -28.38 13.71
C SER A 16 13.23 -27.54 14.98
N PHE A 17 12.80 -26.30 14.83
CA PHE A 17 12.35 -25.53 15.98
C PHE A 17 11.12 -26.22 16.59
N GLN A 18 11.07 -26.35 17.92
CA GLN A 18 9.92 -26.86 18.67
C GLN A 18 9.37 -25.77 19.61
N GLY A 19 8.09 -25.85 19.96
CA GLY A 19 7.44 -24.89 20.86
C GLY A 19 7.29 -23.50 20.25
N THR A 20 7.66 -22.46 21.00
CA THR A 20 7.47 -21.04 20.61
C THR A 20 8.24 -20.64 19.36
N ALA A 21 9.40 -21.24 19.11
CA ALA A 21 10.20 -20.94 17.92
C ALA A 21 9.58 -21.53 16.64
N ALA A 22 8.93 -22.69 16.72
CA ALA A 22 8.18 -23.29 15.61
C ALA A 22 6.96 -22.42 15.24
N ALA A 23 6.25 -21.92 16.26
CA ALA A 23 5.12 -21.03 16.07
C ALA A 23 5.52 -19.68 15.44
N PHE A 24 6.71 -19.17 15.77
CA PHE A 24 7.28 -17.98 15.15
C PHE A 24 7.60 -18.20 13.67
N GLU A 25 8.28 -19.30 13.33
CA GLU A 25 8.58 -19.68 11.94
C GLU A 25 7.32 -19.92 11.10
N ALA A 26 6.32 -20.60 11.68
CA ALA A 26 5.02 -20.78 11.04
C ALA A 26 4.29 -19.44 10.81
N SER A 27 4.41 -18.48 11.73
CA SER A 27 3.83 -17.14 11.59
C SER A 27 4.51 -16.33 10.47
N LEU A 28 5.83 -16.41 10.36
CA LEU A 28 6.59 -15.79 9.28
C LEU A 28 6.22 -16.37 7.91
N THR A 29 5.98 -17.68 7.85
CA THR A 29 5.59 -18.38 6.61
C THR A 29 4.18 -18.00 6.15
N ASN A 30 3.26 -17.76 7.08
CA ASN A 30 1.88 -17.38 6.78
C ASN A 30 1.68 -15.88 6.47
N GLN A 31 2.60 -15.01 6.90
CA GLN A 31 2.50 -13.55 6.70
C GLN A 31 2.34 -13.12 5.22
N PRO A 32 3.15 -13.62 4.26
CA PRO A 32 2.99 -13.29 2.84
C PRO A 32 1.61 -13.69 2.30
N LEU A 33 1.06 -14.82 2.77
CA LEU A 33 -0.24 -15.32 2.34
C LEU A 33 -1.37 -14.42 2.85
N LEU A 34 -1.28 -13.93 4.09
CA LEU A 34 -2.21 -12.95 4.64
C LEU A 34 -2.17 -11.61 3.89
N ILE A 35 -0.98 -11.13 3.53
CA ILE A 35 -0.82 -9.92 2.70
C ILE A 35 -1.48 -10.12 1.34
N LEU A 36 -1.21 -11.25 0.68
CA LEU A 36 -1.79 -11.57 -0.62
C LEU A 36 -3.32 -11.65 -0.57
N ALA A 37 -3.87 -12.34 0.43
CA ALA A 37 -5.31 -12.44 0.65
C ALA A 37 -5.94 -11.06 0.84
N ALA A 38 -5.34 -10.20 1.67
CA ALA A 38 -5.82 -8.84 1.88
C ALA A 38 -5.80 -8.00 0.57
N LEU A 39 -4.74 -8.10 -0.23
CA LEU A 39 -4.65 -7.40 -1.53
C LEU A 39 -5.73 -7.86 -2.51
N ILE A 40 -5.99 -9.17 -2.58
CA ILE A 40 -7.04 -9.74 -3.43
C ILE A 40 -8.42 -9.24 -3.00
N THR A 41 -8.73 -9.29 -1.70
CA THR A 41 -10.01 -8.79 -1.18
C THR A 41 -10.21 -7.31 -1.52
N VAL A 42 -9.17 -6.50 -1.33
CA VAL A 42 -9.19 -5.05 -1.61
C VAL A 42 -9.34 -4.75 -3.11
N TYR A 43 -8.78 -5.60 -3.99
CA TYR A 43 -8.96 -5.52 -5.44
C TYR A 43 -10.41 -5.78 -5.84
N ILE A 44 -11.00 -6.88 -5.36
CA ILE A 44 -12.37 -7.29 -5.70
C ILE A 44 -13.38 -6.21 -5.29
N VAL A 45 -13.28 -5.70 -4.06
CA VAL A 45 -14.17 -4.64 -3.56
C VAL A 45 -14.11 -3.39 -4.45
N LEU A 46 -12.92 -3.04 -4.95
CA LEU A 46 -12.78 -1.89 -5.84
C LEU A 46 -13.24 -2.13 -7.27
N GLY A 47 -13.00 -3.33 -7.81
CA GLY A 47 -13.50 -3.70 -9.14
C GLY A 47 -15.02 -3.64 -9.19
N VAL A 48 -15.70 -4.09 -8.12
CA VAL A 48 -17.15 -3.96 -7.98
C VAL A 48 -17.59 -2.50 -7.84
N LEU A 49 -16.85 -1.68 -7.10
CA LEU A 49 -17.22 -0.29 -6.84
C LEU A 49 -17.09 0.63 -8.09
N TYR A 50 -16.10 0.40 -8.94
CA TYR A 50 -15.77 1.29 -10.06
C TYR A 50 -16.26 0.81 -11.43
N GLU A 51 -16.89 -0.37 -11.50
CA GLU A 51 -17.33 -1.02 -12.76
C GLU A 51 -16.25 -1.05 -13.86
N SER A 52 -14.97 -1.02 -13.47
CA SER A 52 -13.83 -0.88 -14.37
C SER A 52 -12.61 -1.58 -13.78
N TYR A 53 -11.87 -2.32 -14.61
CA TYR A 53 -10.69 -3.08 -14.20
C TYR A 53 -9.41 -2.23 -14.10
N ILE A 54 -9.38 -1.03 -14.71
CA ILE A 54 -8.16 -0.22 -14.83
C ILE A 54 -7.94 0.68 -13.60
N HIS A 55 -9.01 1.29 -13.07
CA HIS A 55 -8.92 2.18 -11.91
C HIS A 55 -8.48 1.46 -10.62
N PRO A 56 -8.96 0.24 -10.31
CA PRO A 56 -8.46 -0.54 -9.18
C PRO A 56 -6.96 -0.80 -9.21
N ILE A 57 -6.40 -1.11 -10.38
CA ILE A 57 -4.96 -1.39 -10.53
C ILE A 57 -4.14 -0.12 -10.29
N THR A 58 -4.59 1.02 -10.82
CA THR A 58 -3.97 2.34 -10.61
C THR A 58 -3.90 2.67 -9.12
N ILE A 59 -4.98 2.41 -8.38
CA ILE A 59 -5.08 2.66 -6.94
C ILE A 59 -4.23 1.67 -6.13
N LEU A 60 -4.23 0.38 -6.47
CA LEU A 60 -3.39 -0.62 -5.80
C LEU A 60 -1.89 -0.38 -5.98
N SER A 61 -1.51 0.28 -7.08
CA SER A 61 -0.11 0.61 -7.36
C SER A 61 0.50 1.59 -6.34
N THR A 62 -0.32 2.26 -5.52
CA THR A 62 0.18 3.12 -4.44
C THR A 62 0.44 2.35 -3.14
N LEU A 63 -0.09 1.13 -2.98
CA LEU A 63 0.09 0.33 -1.76
C LEU A 63 1.54 -0.08 -1.47
N PRO A 64 2.38 -0.44 -2.47
CA PRO A 64 3.78 -0.72 -2.22
C PRO A 64 4.50 0.42 -1.51
N SER A 65 4.15 1.68 -1.82
CA SER A 65 4.77 2.85 -1.19
C SER A 65 4.50 2.94 0.32
N ALA A 66 3.28 2.60 0.74
CA ALA A 66 2.89 2.58 2.15
C ALA A 66 3.48 1.39 2.90
N GLY A 67 3.51 0.21 2.27
CA GLY A 67 4.17 -0.97 2.81
C GLY A 67 5.66 -0.73 3.03
N VAL A 68 6.36 -0.17 2.04
CA VAL A 68 7.79 0.19 2.13
C VAL A 68 8.03 1.19 3.27
N GLY A 69 7.20 2.23 3.38
CA GLY A 69 7.30 3.20 4.48
C GLY A 69 7.15 2.59 5.87
N ALA A 70 6.18 1.69 6.03
CA ALA A 70 5.92 1.00 7.29
C ALA A 70 7.07 0.05 7.66
N ILE A 71 7.52 -0.76 6.70
CA ILE A 71 8.65 -1.69 6.90
C ILE A 71 9.93 -0.91 7.23
N LEU A 72 10.21 0.18 6.51
CA LEU A 72 11.39 1.00 6.73
C LEU A 72 11.39 1.64 8.13
N ALA A 73 10.24 2.11 8.62
CA ALA A 73 10.14 2.62 9.98
C ALA A 73 10.32 1.53 11.03
N LEU A 74 9.71 0.35 10.86
CA LEU A 74 9.90 -0.77 11.77
C LEU A 74 11.39 -1.18 11.86
N LEU A 75 12.08 -1.19 10.71
CA LEU A 75 13.53 -1.46 10.66
C LEU A 75 14.34 -0.38 11.39
N LEU A 76 14.02 0.90 11.19
CA LEU A 76 14.71 2.03 11.87
C LEU A 76 14.53 1.99 13.39
N PHE A 77 13.34 1.65 13.86
CA PHE A 77 13.01 1.55 15.29
C PHE A 77 13.27 0.14 15.87
N HIS A 78 13.92 -0.76 15.10
CA HIS A 78 14.31 -2.11 15.52
C HIS A 78 13.14 -2.99 16.01
N HIS A 79 11.95 -2.79 15.44
CA HIS A 79 10.76 -3.60 15.73
C HIS A 79 10.57 -4.70 14.68
N PRO A 80 10.26 -5.94 15.11
CA PRO A 80 10.02 -7.03 14.18
C PRO A 80 8.69 -6.84 13.45
N LEU A 81 8.63 -7.33 12.21
CA LEU A 81 7.37 -7.43 11.47
C LEU A 81 6.53 -8.56 12.06
N ASN A 82 5.69 -8.23 13.04
CA ASN A 82 4.77 -9.15 13.69
C ASN A 82 3.32 -8.97 13.19
N VAL A 83 2.38 -9.74 13.73
CA VAL A 83 0.95 -9.66 13.35
C VAL A 83 0.35 -8.28 13.60
N ILE A 84 0.83 -7.57 14.63
CA ILE A 84 0.30 -6.26 15.02
C ILE A 84 0.79 -5.16 14.08
N ALA A 85 2.07 -5.20 13.72
CA ALA A 85 2.63 -4.37 12.65
C ALA A 85 1.89 -4.60 11.32
N LEU A 86 1.53 -5.85 11.02
CA LEU A 86 0.75 -6.20 9.83
C LEU A 86 -0.65 -5.56 9.86
N ILE A 87 -1.34 -5.53 11.01
CA ILE A 87 -2.61 -4.80 11.16
C ILE A 87 -2.40 -3.32 10.84
N GLY A 88 -1.30 -2.72 11.29
CA GLY A 88 -0.92 -1.35 10.94
C GLY A 88 -0.78 -1.14 9.43
N ILE A 89 -0.09 -2.06 8.74
CA ILE A 89 0.04 -2.04 7.28
C ILE A 89 -1.32 -2.16 6.59
N ILE A 90 -2.21 -3.02 7.08
CA ILE A 90 -3.56 -3.16 6.53
C ILE A 90 -4.39 -1.88 6.74
N LEU A 91 -4.28 -1.23 7.90
CA LEU A 91 -4.93 0.06 8.15
C LEU A 91 -4.42 1.15 7.21
N LEU A 92 -3.11 1.16 6.93
CA LEU A 92 -2.50 2.08 5.97
C LEU A 92 -3.08 1.94 4.57
N ILE A 93 -3.44 0.72 4.14
CA ILE A 93 -4.16 0.51 2.87
C ILE A 93 -5.39 1.41 2.86
N GLY A 94 -6.25 1.36 3.88
CA GLY A 94 -7.46 2.18 3.92
C GLY A 94 -7.19 3.70 3.90
N ILE A 95 -6.25 4.15 4.74
CA ILE A 95 -5.96 5.58 4.91
C ILE A 95 -5.35 6.19 3.63
N VAL A 96 -4.32 5.54 3.08
CA VAL A 96 -3.61 6.03 1.88
C VAL A 96 -4.47 5.87 0.63
N LYS A 97 -5.19 4.75 0.51
CA LYS A 97 -6.04 4.46 -0.63
C LYS A 97 -7.20 5.45 -0.77
N LYS A 98 -7.81 5.88 0.34
CA LYS A 98 -8.85 6.93 0.32
C LYS A 98 -8.32 8.20 -0.35
N ASN A 99 -7.08 8.60 -0.06
CA ASN A 99 -6.48 9.79 -0.63
C ASN A 99 -6.21 9.63 -2.14
N ALA A 100 -5.75 8.45 -2.59
CA ALA A 100 -5.55 8.15 -4.01
C ALA A 100 -6.86 8.08 -4.79
N ILE A 101 -7.87 7.40 -4.23
CA ILE A 101 -9.24 7.32 -4.76
C ILE A 101 -9.79 8.72 -5.02
N MET A 102 -9.81 9.59 -4.00
CA MET A 102 -10.38 10.93 -4.13
C MET A 102 -9.69 11.80 -5.20
N MET A 103 -8.39 11.58 -5.42
CA MET A 103 -7.63 12.30 -6.45
C MET A 103 -7.99 11.81 -7.86
N ILE A 104 -8.06 10.49 -8.04
CA ILE A 104 -8.42 9.88 -9.33
C ILE A 104 -9.86 10.19 -9.69
N ASP A 105 -10.79 10.08 -8.74
CA ASP A 105 -12.21 10.40 -8.95
C ASP A 105 -12.37 11.85 -9.42
N PHE A 106 -11.69 12.80 -8.77
CA PHE A 106 -11.76 14.20 -9.16
C PHE A 106 -11.15 14.48 -10.54
N ALA A 107 -10.10 13.74 -10.90
CA ALA A 107 -9.50 13.83 -12.24
C ALA A 107 -10.45 13.26 -13.31
N LEU A 108 -11.09 12.12 -13.04
CA LEU A 108 -12.06 11.52 -13.96
C LEU A 108 -13.30 12.40 -14.14
N ASP A 109 -13.81 13.00 -13.06
CA ASP A 109 -14.92 13.95 -13.11
C ASP A 109 -14.55 15.17 -13.96
N ALA A 110 -13.34 15.72 -13.78
CA ALA A 110 -12.86 16.83 -14.59
C ALA A 110 -12.69 16.47 -16.09
N GLN A 111 -12.30 15.24 -16.42
CA GLN A 111 -12.26 14.78 -17.82
C GLN A 111 -13.66 14.64 -18.42
N ARG A 112 -14.62 14.07 -17.66
CA ARG A 112 -15.97 13.76 -18.14
C ARG A 112 -16.87 14.99 -18.23
N GLU A 113 -16.88 15.82 -17.20
CA GLU A 113 -17.78 16.97 -17.12
C GLU A 113 -17.21 18.23 -17.78
N GLN A 114 -15.89 18.41 -17.72
CA GLN A 114 -15.24 19.63 -18.20
C GLN A 114 -14.46 19.42 -19.50
N GLY A 115 -14.41 18.19 -20.03
CA GLY A 115 -13.71 17.86 -21.28
C GLY A 115 -12.20 18.09 -21.23
N LYS A 116 -11.61 18.18 -20.04
CA LYS A 116 -10.19 18.50 -19.86
C LYS A 116 -9.30 17.35 -20.29
N SER A 117 -8.10 17.69 -20.76
CA SER A 117 -7.06 16.69 -21.00
C SER A 117 -6.68 15.98 -19.69
N ALA A 118 -6.18 14.74 -19.77
CA ALA A 118 -5.79 13.95 -18.60
C ALA A 118 -4.76 14.69 -17.70
N GLU A 119 -3.87 15.47 -18.32
CA GLU A 119 -2.84 16.25 -17.63
C GLU A 119 -3.42 17.44 -16.87
N GLU A 120 -4.32 18.20 -17.49
CA GLU A 120 -4.99 19.32 -16.82
C GLU A 120 -5.92 18.85 -15.70
N ALA A 121 -6.62 17.74 -15.92
CA ALA A 121 -7.55 17.15 -14.96
C ALA A 121 -6.82 16.67 -13.69
N ILE A 122 -5.73 15.90 -13.85
CA ILE A 122 -4.98 15.40 -12.69
C ILE A 122 -4.24 16.53 -11.97
N TYR A 123 -3.73 17.52 -12.70
CA TYR A 123 -3.09 18.69 -12.11
C TYR A 123 -4.07 19.50 -11.24
N GLN A 124 -5.27 19.76 -11.75
CA GLN A 124 -6.32 20.42 -10.99
C GLN A 124 -6.75 19.60 -9.76
N ALA A 125 -6.87 18.27 -9.91
CA ALA A 125 -7.17 17.37 -8.80
C ALA A 125 -6.10 17.45 -7.70
N CYS A 126 -4.81 17.48 -8.06
CA CYS A 126 -3.71 17.63 -7.11
C CYS A 126 -3.82 18.94 -6.31
N LEU A 127 -4.11 20.07 -6.97
CA LEU A 127 -4.22 21.38 -6.30
C LEU A 127 -5.39 21.43 -5.31
N LEU A 128 -6.56 20.94 -5.71
CA LEU A 128 -7.76 20.98 -4.88
C LEU A 128 -7.69 20.01 -3.70
N ARG A 129 -6.99 18.89 -3.87
CA ARG A 129 -6.89 17.84 -2.85
C ARG A 129 -5.68 17.97 -1.94
N PHE A 130 -4.69 18.81 -2.26
CA PHE A 130 -3.50 18.98 -1.42
C PHE A 130 -3.86 19.32 0.04
N ARG A 131 -4.74 20.31 0.26
CA ARG A 131 -5.16 20.71 1.61
C ARG A 131 -5.92 19.58 2.35
N PRO A 132 -6.97 18.95 1.78
CA PRO A 132 -7.63 17.79 2.40
C PRO A 132 -6.71 16.60 2.68
N ILE A 133 -5.79 16.29 1.76
CA ILE A 133 -4.86 15.16 1.91
C ILE A 133 -3.91 15.42 3.10
N MET A 134 -3.31 16.62 3.17
CA MET A 134 -2.48 16.98 4.32
C MET A 134 -3.26 16.92 5.63
N MET A 135 -4.52 17.34 5.64
CA MET A 135 -5.37 17.27 6.83
C MET A 135 -5.56 15.83 7.33
N THR A 136 -5.87 14.88 6.44
CA THR A 136 -6.08 13.48 6.85
C THR A 136 -4.78 12.84 7.32
N THR A 137 -3.66 13.10 6.64
CA THR A 137 -2.35 12.59 7.02
C THR A 137 -1.92 13.14 8.38
N MET A 138 -2.07 14.45 8.61
CA MET A 138 -1.69 15.06 9.89
C MET A 138 -2.57 14.55 11.04
N ALA A 139 -3.87 14.42 10.84
CA ALA A 139 -4.76 13.86 11.87
C ALA A 139 -4.37 12.42 12.24
N ALA A 140 -4.11 11.58 11.24
CA ALA A 140 -3.68 10.20 11.47
C ALA A 140 -2.28 10.10 12.11
N LEU A 141 -1.34 10.95 11.66
CA LEU A 141 0.00 11.01 12.26
C LEU A 141 -0.05 11.44 13.72
N LEU A 142 -0.75 12.52 14.04
CA LEU A 142 -0.88 13.00 15.41
C LEU A 142 -1.59 12.01 16.33
N GLY A 143 -2.54 11.22 15.79
CA GLY A 143 -3.16 10.12 16.53
C GLY A 143 -2.23 8.90 16.72
N ALA A 144 -1.32 8.65 15.77
CA ALA A 144 -0.39 7.53 15.80
C ALA A 144 0.90 7.81 16.60
N VAL A 145 1.30 9.07 16.76
CA VAL A 145 2.50 9.46 17.53
C VAL A 145 2.45 8.98 18.99
N PRO A 146 1.36 9.18 19.75
CA PRO A 146 1.26 8.66 21.11
C PRO A 146 1.25 7.14 21.18
N LEU A 147 0.80 6.45 20.12
CA LEU A 147 0.86 4.98 20.04
C LEU A 147 2.28 4.50 19.79
N ALA A 148 3.05 5.23 18.97
CA ALA A 148 4.43 4.90 18.63
C ALA A 148 5.43 5.19 19.76
N PHE A 149 5.18 6.19 20.59
CA PHE A 149 6.11 6.62 21.66
C PHE A 149 5.53 6.52 23.08
N GLY A 150 4.30 6.02 23.22
CA GLY A 150 3.62 5.91 24.51
C GLY A 150 4.16 4.74 25.33
N GLY A 151 4.79 5.06 26.46
CA GLY A 151 5.20 4.06 27.45
C GLY A 151 4.05 3.60 28.35
N GLY A 152 4.15 2.39 28.91
CA GLY A 152 3.19 1.85 29.88
C GLY A 152 2.84 0.38 29.64
N MET A 153 1.88 -0.13 30.42
CA MET A 153 1.36 -1.48 30.29
C MET A 153 0.68 -1.67 28.91
N GLY A 154 1.07 -2.71 28.16
CA GLY A 154 0.57 -2.98 26.82
C GLY A 154 1.22 -2.14 25.71
N SER A 155 2.35 -1.48 26.00
CA SER A 155 3.16 -0.78 24.99
C SER A 155 3.71 -1.75 23.93
N GLU A 156 3.99 -3.01 24.29
CA GLU A 156 4.44 -4.03 23.35
C GLU A 156 3.47 -4.31 22.19
N LEU A 157 2.19 -3.97 22.36
CA LEU A 157 1.18 -4.10 21.30
C LEU A 157 0.95 -2.77 20.55
N ARG A 158 1.13 -1.62 21.20
CA ARG A 158 0.79 -0.30 20.63
C ARG A 158 1.94 0.29 19.82
N GLU A 159 3.16 0.07 20.28
CA GLU A 159 4.36 0.66 19.70
C GLU A 159 4.61 0.16 18.25
N PRO A 160 4.61 -1.15 17.95
CA PRO A 160 4.78 -1.62 16.58
C PRO A 160 3.66 -1.15 15.63
N LEU A 161 2.43 -1.04 16.15
CA LEU A 161 1.28 -0.54 15.40
C LEU A 161 1.46 0.95 15.04
N GLY A 162 1.82 1.77 16.03
CA GLY A 162 2.01 3.21 15.87
C GLY A 162 3.18 3.52 14.92
N ILE A 163 4.32 2.85 15.10
CA ILE A 163 5.51 3.04 14.27
C ILE A 163 5.22 2.68 12.80
N ALA A 164 4.54 1.56 12.55
CA ALA A 164 4.13 1.17 11.22
C ALA A 164 3.26 2.25 10.55
N ILE A 165 2.25 2.77 11.28
CA ILE A 165 1.35 3.81 10.76
C ILE A 165 2.12 5.12 10.49
N VAL A 166 2.94 5.60 11.43
CA VAL A 166 3.70 6.84 11.27
C VAL A 166 4.65 6.77 10.08
N GLY A 167 5.45 5.70 10.01
CA GLY A 167 6.39 5.47 8.91
C GLY A 167 5.71 5.33 7.55
N GLY A 168 4.66 4.52 7.52
CA GLY A 168 3.86 4.30 6.33
C GLY A 168 3.25 5.59 5.82
N LEU A 169 2.63 6.41 6.67
CA LEU A 169 2.02 7.68 6.27
C LEU A 169 3.04 8.71 5.79
N LEU A 170 4.17 8.88 6.48
CA LEU A 170 5.18 9.86 6.09
C LEU A 170 5.73 9.58 4.68
N VAL A 171 6.11 8.33 4.43
CA VAL A 171 6.71 7.92 3.15
C VAL A 171 5.65 7.82 2.06
N SER A 172 4.50 7.18 2.36
CA SER A 172 3.43 7.04 1.37
C SER A 172 2.83 8.36 0.96
N GLN A 173 2.77 9.37 1.84
CA GLN A 173 2.10 10.61 1.48
C GLN A 173 2.86 11.38 0.41
N VAL A 174 4.19 11.41 0.52
CA VAL A 174 5.08 12.01 -0.48
C VAL A 174 5.03 11.20 -1.77
N LEU A 175 5.17 9.88 -1.66
CA LEU A 175 5.15 9.00 -2.82
C LEU A 175 3.79 8.98 -3.52
N THR A 176 2.67 9.07 -2.81
CA THR A 176 1.32 9.08 -3.42
C THR A 176 1.08 10.38 -4.18
N LEU A 177 1.39 11.54 -3.60
CA LEU A 177 1.21 12.82 -4.29
C LEU A 177 2.04 12.94 -5.58
N TYR A 178 3.18 12.26 -5.65
CA TYR A 178 4.04 12.26 -6.83
C TYR A 178 3.75 11.11 -7.81
N THR A 179 3.60 9.89 -7.30
CA THR A 179 3.52 8.68 -8.11
C THR A 179 2.11 8.46 -8.67
N THR A 180 1.06 8.82 -7.94
CA THR A 180 -0.33 8.71 -8.41
C THR A 180 -0.59 9.49 -9.70
N PRO A 181 -0.21 10.77 -9.85
CA PRO A 181 -0.45 11.48 -11.11
C PRO A 181 0.36 10.90 -12.28
N VAL A 182 1.59 10.46 -12.03
CA VAL A 182 2.44 9.83 -13.05
C VAL A 182 1.84 8.51 -13.54
N ILE A 183 1.38 7.66 -12.61
CA ILE A 183 0.75 6.38 -12.93
C ILE A 183 -0.58 6.61 -13.66
N PHE A 184 -1.39 7.58 -13.22
CA PHE A 184 -2.64 7.95 -13.90
C PHE A 184 -2.40 8.33 -15.37
N LEU A 185 -1.43 9.23 -15.62
CA LEU A 185 -1.06 9.63 -16.98
C LEU A 185 -0.49 8.48 -17.81
N ALA A 186 0.29 7.58 -17.21
CA ALA A 186 0.83 6.41 -17.89
C ALA A 186 -0.29 5.46 -18.35
N PHE A 187 -1.28 5.20 -17.50
CA PHE A 187 -2.43 4.36 -17.84
C PHE A 187 -3.35 5.02 -18.86
N GLU A 188 -3.60 6.33 -18.77
CA GLU A 188 -4.37 7.06 -19.78
C GLU A 188 -3.70 7.01 -21.16
N ARG A 189 -2.38 7.22 -21.23
CA ARG A 189 -1.61 7.09 -22.48
C ARG A 189 -1.68 5.67 -23.05
N LEU A 190 -1.66 4.65 -22.19
CA LEU A 190 -1.80 3.26 -22.61
C LEU A 190 -3.20 2.95 -23.13
N ALA A 191 -4.24 3.43 -22.44
CA ALA A 191 -5.64 3.29 -22.85
C ALA A 191 -5.92 3.97 -24.19
N LEU A 192 -5.37 5.17 -24.42
CA LEU A 192 -5.45 5.85 -25.71
C LEU A 192 -4.77 5.04 -26.82
N ARG A 193 -3.56 4.51 -26.60
CA ARG A 193 -2.85 3.67 -27.60
C ARG A 193 -3.64 2.41 -27.97
N TRP A 194 -4.30 1.77 -27.02
CA TRP A 194 -5.15 0.60 -27.27
C TRP A 194 -6.45 0.95 -28.03
N ARG A 195 -7.02 2.15 -27.80
CA ARG A 195 -8.17 2.65 -28.57
C ARG A 195 -7.80 3.05 -30.00
N THR A 196 -6.64 3.66 -30.21
CA THR A 196 -6.19 4.01 -31.57
C THR A 196 -5.83 2.76 -32.39
N GLY A 197 -5.26 1.73 -31.76
CA GLY A 197 -4.97 0.44 -32.42
C GLY A 197 -6.21 -0.34 -32.86
N SER A 198 -7.34 -0.19 -32.17
CA SER A 198 -8.61 -0.87 -32.53
C SER A 198 -9.41 -0.16 -33.63
N HIS A 199 -9.16 1.13 -33.88
CA HIS A 199 -9.72 1.84 -35.04
C HIS A 199 -9.02 1.46 -36.35
N GLN A 200 -7.70 1.25 -36.31
CA GLN A 200 -6.91 0.96 -37.52
C GLN A 200 -7.16 -0.45 -38.07
N VAL A 201 -7.53 -1.42 -37.22
CA VAL A 201 -7.89 -2.79 -37.64
C VAL A 201 -9.28 -2.85 -38.30
N ARG A 202 -10.20 -1.92 -37.95
CA ARG A 202 -11.55 -1.86 -38.55
C ARG A 202 -11.56 -1.20 -39.93
N GLU A 203 -10.66 -0.26 -40.22
CA GLU A 203 -10.50 0.33 -41.56
C GLU A 203 -9.74 -0.56 -42.54
N SER A 204 -8.90 -1.48 -42.07
CA SER A 204 -8.21 -2.46 -42.93
C SER A 204 -9.03 -3.71 -43.26
N ALA A 205 -10.23 -3.84 -42.69
CA ALA A 205 -11.12 -5.01 -42.84
C ALA A 205 -12.47 -4.68 -43.50
N GLY A 206 -12.64 -3.46 -44.03
CA GLY A 206 -13.78 -3.04 -44.86
C GLY A 206 -13.31 -2.62 -46.24
#